data_AF-A0A8S2VVF5-F1
#
_entry.id   AF-A0A8S2VVF5-F1
#
_cell.length_a   1.000
_cell.length_b   1.000
_cell.length_c   1.000
_cell.angle_alpha   90.00
_cell.angle_beta   90.00
_cell.angle_gamma   90.00
#
_symmetry.space_group_name_H-M   'P 1'
#
loop_
_entity.id
_entity.type
_entity.pdbx_description
1 polymer ?
#
loop_
_entity_poly.entity_id
_entity_poly.type
_entity_poly.pdbx_seq_one_letter_code
_entity_poly.pdbx_strand_id
1 'polypeptide(L)' 'MSSSNLTPDRVLIVDKRLAPANVEQFHFVQLTHPRTKQEQSYAVDHQSKTVFELVRSARSHSSWFINDQH' A
#
# COMPACT_ATOMS: atom_id res chain seq x y z
N MET A 1 -16.74 17.56 19.20
CA MET A 1 -15.73 17.74 18.13
C MET A 1 -15.73 16.47 17.30
N SER A 2 -16.25 16.52 16.07
CA SER A 2 -16.31 15.37 15.18
C SER A 2 -14.89 15.05 14.71
N SER A 3 -14.35 13.93 15.17
CA SER A 3 -13.18 13.31 14.57
C SER A 3 -13.57 12.89 13.16
N SER A 4 -13.41 13.80 12.19
CA SER A 4 -13.47 13.46 10.78
C SER A 4 -12.54 12.28 10.54
N ASN A 5 -13.11 11.16 10.09
CA ASN A 5 -12.39 9.97 9.63
C ASN A 5 -11.54 10.36 8.42
N LEU A 6 -10.41 11.02 8.67
CA LEU A 6 -9.38 11.26 7.68
C LEU A 6 -8.75 9.91 7.38
N THR A 7 -9.19 9.31 6.28
CA THR A 7 -8.53 8.14 5.74
C THR A 7 -7.21 8.65 5.16
N PRO A 8 -6.05 8.26 5.69
CA PRO A 8 -4.79 8.83 5.26
C PRO A 8 -4.51 8.44 3.82
N ASP A 9 -4.07 9.40 3.01
CA ASP A 9 -3.54 9.11 1.67
C ASP A 9 -2.33 8.19 1.79
N ARG A 10 -2.25 7.22 0.88
CA ARG A 10 -1.16 6.23 0.85
C ARG A 10 -0.39 6.40 -0.44
N VAL A 11 0.92 6.63 -0.32
CA VAL A 11 1.84 6.65 -1.46
C VAL A 11 2.39 5.24 -1.65
N LEU A 12 2.20 4.68 -2.85
CA LEU A 12 2.71 3.36 -3.23
C LEU A 12 3.80 3.53 -4.28
N ILE A 13 4.94 2.87 -4.06
CA ILE A 13 6.02 2.77 -5.04
C ILE A 13 5.93 1.36 -5.63
N VAL A 14 5.60 1.27 -6.92
CA VAL A 14 5.38 0.00 -7.63
C VAL A 14 6.37 -0.17 -8.78
N ASP A 15 6.66 -1.41 -9.16
CA ASP A 15 7.48 -1.70 -10.33
C ASP A 15 6.79 -1.18 -11.60
N LYS A 16 7.53 -0.48 -12.48
CA LYS A 16 7.00 0.09 -13.73
C LYS A 16 6.35 -0.95 -14.65
N ARG A 17 6.75 -2.22 -14.56
CA ARG A 17 6.16 -3.33 -15.33
C ARG A 17 4.74 -3.64 -14.87
N LEU A 18 4.38 -3.22 -13.66
CA LEU A 18 3.03 -3.29 -13.09
C LEU A 18 2.20 -2.04 -13.43
N ALA A 19 2.81 -0.93 -13.85
CA ALA A 19 2.10 0.29 -14.20
C ALA A 19 1.05 0.16 -15.34
N PRO A 20 1.20 -0.73 -16.35
CA PRO A 20 0.11 -0.96 -17.31
C PRO A 20 -1.03 -1.82 -16.74
N ALA A 21 -0.83 -2.51 -15.60
CA ALA A 21 -1.92 -3.06 -14.82
C ALA A 21 -2.45 -1.94 -13.93
N ASN A 22 -3.65 -1.43 -14.21
CA ASN A 22 -4.28 -0.38 -13.42
C ASN A 22 -4.11 -0.71 -11.92
N VAL A 23 -3.45 0.16 -11.16
CA VAL A 23 -3.19 -0.05 -9.72
C VAL A 23 -4.49 -0.30 -8.95
N GLU A 24 -5.63 0.13 -9.50
CA GLU A 24 -7.00 -0.19 -9.07
C GLU A 24 -7.33 -1.69 -9.03
N GLN A 25 -6.56 -2.55 -9.69
CA GLN A 25 -6.79 -4.00 -9.75
C GLN A 25 -6.08 -4.76 -8.63
N PHE A 26 -5.16 -4.13 -7.89
CA PHE A 26 -4.54 -4.76 -6.73
C PHE A 26 -5.53 -4.87 -5.58
N HIS A 27 -5.63 -6.07 -5.03
CA HIS A 27 -6.39 -6.31 -3.81
C HIS A 27 -5.44 -6.36 -2.63
N PHE A 28 -5.60 -5.42 -1.69
CA PHE A 28 -4.79 -5.38 -0.49
C PHE A 28 -5.39 -6.29 0.58
N VAL A 29 -4.59 -7.23 1.07
CA VAL A 29 -5.01 -8.25 2.05
C VAL A 29 -4.04 -8.30 3.22
N GLN A 30 -4.53 -8.74 4.36
CA GLN A 30 -3.71 -8.98 5.56
C GLN A 30 -3.54 -10.48 5.74
N LEU A 31 -2.29 -10.94 5.74
CA LEU A 31 -1.94 -12.35 5.84
C LEU A 31 -0.83 -12.54 6.88
N THR A 32 -0.71 -13.76 7.40
CA THR A 32 0.39 -14.12 8.30
C THR A 32 1.69 -14.27 7.51
N HIS A 33 2.70 -13.47 7.85
CA HIS A 33 4.02 -13.58 7.26
C HIS A 33 4.69 -14.91 7.63
N PRO A 34 5.16 -15.70 6.66
CA PRO A 34 5.52 -17.11 6.87
C PRO A 34 6.72 -17.31 7.80
N ARG A 35 7.63 -16.34 7.85
CA ARG A 35 8.85 -16.40 8.67
C ARG A 35 8.64 -15.88 10.09
N THR A 36 8.02 -14.71 10.22
CA THR A 36 7.87 -14.02 11.51
C THR A 36 6.59 -14.41 12.25
N LYS A 37 5.65 -15.05 11.55
CA LYS A 37 4.31 -15.42 12.06
C LYS A 37 3.46 -14.23 12.51
N GLN A 38 3.82 -13.02 12.10
CA GLN A 38 3.08 -11.80 12.38
C GLN A 38 2.16 -11.44 11.21
N GLU A 39 1.09 -10.70 11.46
CA GLU A 39 0.26 -10.16 10.40
C GLU A 39 1.00 -9.09 9.59
N GLN A 40 0.85 -9.17 8.28
CA GLN A 40 1.46 -8.25 7.33
C GLN A 40 0.55 -8.02 6.12
N SER A 41 0.67 -6.85 5.50
CA SER A 41 -0.08 -6.50 4.31
C SER A 41 0.59 -7.02 3.03
N TYR A 42 -0.23 -7.49 2.10
CA TYR A 42 0.18 -7.95 0.76
C TYR A 42 -0.74 -7.35 -0.30
N ALA A 43 -0.22 -7.17 -1.51
CA ALA A 43 -1.01 -6.83 -2.69
C ALA A 43 -1.11 -8.07 -3.57
N VAL A 44 -2.33 -8.41 -3.94
CA VAL A 44 -2.62 -9.54 -4.82
C VAL A 44 -3.04 -9.00 -6.17
N ASP A 45 -2.32 -9.40 -7.20
CA ASP A 45 -2.75 -9.25 -8.59
C ASP A 45 -3.46 -10.54 -9.02
N HIS A 46 -4.78 -10.46 -9.17
CA HIS A 46 -5.59 -11.60 -9.59
C HIS A 46 -5.43 -11.95 -11.07
N GLN A 47 -4.95 -11.03 -11.92
CA GLN A 47 -4.73 -11.28 -13.34
C GLN A 47 -3.47 -12.11 -13.54
N SER A 48 -2.34 -11.66 -12.98
CA SER A 48 -1.07 -12.41 -13.07
C SER A 48 -0.95 -13.54 -12.04
N LYS A 49 -1.88 -13.63 -11.08
CA LYS A 49 -1.81 -14.56 -9.93
C LYS A 49 -0.55 -14.37 -9.09
N THR A 50 -0.08 -13.12 -9.00
CA THR A 50 1.13 -12.77 -8.26
C THR A 50 0.77 -12.12 -6.93
N VAL A 51 1.55 -12.44 -5.89
CA VAL A 51 1.45 -11.82 -4.57
C VAL A 51 2.71 -11.01 -4.31
N PHE A 52 2.51 -9.75 -3.92
CA PHE A 52 3.57 -8.81 -3.58
C PHE A 52 3.51 -8.50 -2.09
N GLU A 53 4.65 -8.57 -1.42
CA GLU A 53 4.78 -8.13 -0.04
C GLU A 53 4.75 -6.59 0.01
N LEU A 54 3.94 -6.00 0.89
CA LEU A 54 4.03 -4.57 1.17
C LEU A 54 5.04 -4.34 2.30
N VAL A 55 6.07 -3.56 1.97
CA VAL A 55 7.04 -3.10 2.95
C VAL A 55 6.77 -1.63 3.24
N ARG A 56 6.42 -1.32 4.49
CA ARG A 56 6.20 0.06 4.93
C ARG A 56 7.54 0.75 5.18
N SER A 57 7.80 1.83 4.46
CA SER A 57 8.87 2.76 4.80
C SER A 57 8.33 3.84 5.73
N ALA A 58 8.88 3.94 6.94
CA ALA A 58 8.53 4.97 7.90
C ALA A 58 9.79 5.49 8.59
N ARG A 59 9.89 6.81 8.70
CA ARG A 59 10.97 7.50 9.40
C ARG A 59 10.36 8.59 10.28
N SER A 60 10.88 8.75 11.49
CA SER A 60 10.45 9.82 12.40
C SER A 60 10.63 11.20 11.76
N HIS A 61 9.71 12.12 12.05
CA HIS A 61 9.76 13.51 11.56
C HIS A 61 9.76 13.62 10.03
N SER A 62 8.95 12.80 9.35
CA SER A 62 8.81 12.82 7.89
C SER A 62 7.35 13.08 7.49
N SER A 63 7.16 13.84 6.41
CA SER A 63 5.84 14.20 5.87
C SER A 63 5.92 14.27 4.34
N TRP A 64 4.76 14.08 3.70
CA TRP A 64 4.62 14.19 2.25
C TRP A 64 3.82 15.44 1.89
N PHE A 65 4.21 16.08 0.80
CA PHE A 65 3.38 17.05 0.09
C PHE A 65 2.83 16.32 -1.14
N ILE A 66 1.52 16.06 -1.17
CA ILE A 66 0.86 15.26 -2.22
C ILE A 66 -0.07 16.17 -3.00
N ASN A 67 0.38 16.60 -4.18
CA ASN A 67 -0.28 17.57 -5.05
C ASN A 67 -0.58 18.92 -4.38
N ASP A 68 -0.81 19.95 -5.18
CA ASP A 68 -1.24 21.27 -4.69
C ASP A 68 -2.72 21.23 -4.31
N GLN A 69 -3.04 20.60 -3.17
CA GLN A 69 -4.32 20.84 -2.51
C GLN A 69 -4.21 22.14 -1.70
N HIS A 70 -4.24 23.27 -2.40
CA HIS A 70 -4.49 24.59 -1.85
C HIS A 70 -5.89 25.06 -2.25
#